data_AF-A0A2M8D4E7-F1
#
_entry.id   AF-A0A2M8D4E7-F1
#
_cell.length_a   1.000
_cell.length_b   1.000
_cell.length_c   1.000
_cell.angle_alpha   90.00
_cell.angle_beta   90.00
_cell.angle_gamma   90.00
#
_symmetry.space_group_name_H-M   'P 1'
#
loop_
_entity.id
_entity.type
_entity.pdbx_description
1 polymer ?
#
loop_
_entity_poly.entity_id
_entity_poly.type
_entity_poly.pdbx_seq_one_letter_code
_entity_poly.pdbx_strand_id
1 'polypeptide(L)'
;MKENPVYTSRSTVRSFWQEYRIYDNRVEFATKFGLMVVPFEHIEQVDAVESDVEGLLRGNLKLKNFRPALKLDWANFLEHIVLDKSEGYIRRILFTPDDPLRFEMELKQALSRYGS
;
A
#
# COMPACT_ATOMS: atom_id res chain seq x y z
N MET A 1 22.26 12.12 4.72
CA MET A 1 21.46 12.89 3.73
C MET A 1 20.01 12.46 3.91
N LYS A 2 19.05 13.40 3.97
CA LYS A 2 17.64 13.03 3.88
C LYS A 2 17.37 12.72 2.42
N GLU A 3 17.18 11.45 2.11
CA GLU A 3 16.72 11.05 0.78
C GLU A 3 15.35 11.69 0.55
N ASN A 4 15.14 12.27 -0.63
CA ASN A 4 13.87 12.90 -0.96
C ASN A 4 12.92 11.83 -1.52
N PRO A 5 11.68 11.72 -1.02
CA PRO A 5 10.72 10.80 -1.59
C PRO A 5 10.34 11.25 -3.01
N VAL A 6 10.22 10.28 -3.93
CA VAL A 6 9.73 10.47 -5.30
C VAL A 6 8.25 10.86 -5.27
N TYR A 7 7.50 10.28 -4.34
CA TYR A 7 6.09 10.58 -4.12
C TYR A 7 5.76 10.52 -2.64
N THR A 8 4.84 11.38 -2.19
CA THR A 8 4.30 11.36 -0.83
C THR A 8 2.78 11.51 -0.88
N SER A 9 2.09 10.48 -0.42
CA SER A 9 0.65 10.53 -0.15
C SER A 9 0.42 11.34 1.12
N ARG A 10 -0.39 12.39 1.03
CA ARG A 10 -0.68 13.24 2.19
C ARG A 10 -1.47 12.48 3.26
N SER A 11 -1.21 12.86 4.51
CA SER A 11 -1.96 12.40 5.67
C SER A 11 -3.41 12.90 5.61
N THR A 12 -4.38 11.99 5.62
CA THR A 12 -5.82 12.31 5.59
C THR A 12 -6.56 11.58 6.72
N VAL A 13 -7.80 11.99 7.00
CA VAL A 13 -8.70 11.25 7.92
C VAL A 13 -8.86 9.80 7.44
N ARG A 14 -8.91 9.58 6.13
CA ARG A 14 -9.08 8.26 5.50
C ARG A 14 -7.89 7.34 5.77
N SER A 15 -6.67 7.87 5.78
CA SER A 15 -5.45 7.14 6.12
C SER A 15 -5.19 7.07 7.64
N PHE A 16 -6.15 7.44 8.49
CA PHE A 16 -5.96 7.59 9.94
C PHE A 16 -4.81 8.52 10.33
N TRP A 17 -4.58 9.56 9.52
CA TRP A 17 -3.46 10.47 9.65
C TRP A 17 -2.07 9.87 9.35
N GLN A 18 -2.01 8.73 8.66
CA GLN A 18 -0.77 8.11 8.24
C GLN A 18 -0.28 8.71 6.91
N GLU A 19 1.04 8.76 6.75
CA GLU A 19 1.71 9.24 5.55
C GLU A 19 2.44 8.08 4.88
N TYR A 20 2.32 8.00 3.55
CA TYR A 20 2.93 6.94 2.75
C TYR A 20 3.89 7.57 1.74
N ARG A 21 5.13 7.08 1.69
CA ARG A 21 6.20 7.65 0.87
C ARG A 21 6.80 6.59 -0.04
N ILE A 22 7.07 6.99 -1.28
CA ILE A 22 7.78 6.18 -2.25
C ILE A 22 9.16 6.80 -2.44
N TYR A 23 10.21 5.98 -2.30
CA TYR A 23 11.59 6.32 -2.61
C TYR A 23 12.07 5.49 -3.79
N ASP A 24 13.31 5.69 -4.23
CA ASP A 24 13.86 4.97 -5.38
C ASP A 24 14.13 3.47 -5.12
N ASN A 25 14.12 3.03 -3.86
CA ASN A 25 14.43 1.64 -3.48
C ASN A 25 13.46 1.01 -2.46
N ARG A 26 12.48 1.76 -1.97
CA ARG A 26 11.57 1.32 -0.90
C ARG A 26 10.29 2.13 -0.85
N VAL A 27 9.28 1.54 -0.22
CA VAL A 27 8.08 2.23 0.26
C VAL A 27 8.17 2.34 1.78
N GLU A 28 7.84 3.52 2.30
CA GLU A 28 7.75 3.76 3.74
C GLU A 28 6.31 4.07 4.15
N PHE A 29 5.87 3.44 5.24
CA PHE A 29 4.59 3.68 5.88
C PHE A 29 4.86 4.34 7.24
N ALA A 30 4.62 5.64 7.33
CA ALA A 30 4.68 6.36 8.60
C ALA A 30 3.36 6.12 9.34
N THR A 31 3.31 5.00 10.07
CA THR A 31 2.14 4.59 10.86
C THR A 31 2.19 5.21 12.26
N LYS A 32 1.07 5.18 12.98
CA LYS A 32 1.04 5.56 14.41
C LYS A 32 1.89 4.65 15.30
N PHE A 33 2.22 3.45 14.85
CA PHE A 33 2.99 2.45 15.60
C PHE A 33 4.48 2.47 15.23
N GLY A 34 4.91 3.42 14.40
CA GLY A 34 6.28 3.55 13.93
C GLY A 34 6.40 3.52 12.40
N LEU A 35 7.63 3.57 11.92
CA LEU A 35 7.95 3.52 10.50
C LEU A 35 8.06 2.05 10.06
N MET A 36 7.18 1.63 9.16
CA MET A 36 7.33 0.36 8.45
C MET A 36 7.97 0.64 7.09
N VAL A 37 8.98 -0.15 6.75
CA VAL A 37 9.73 -0.02 5.50
C VAL A 37 9.61 -1.29 4.69
N VAL A 38 9.28 -1.16 3.41
CA VAL A 38 9.18 -2.27 2.47
C VAL A 38 10.16 -2.01 1.31
N PRO A 39 11.29 -2.72 1.25
CA PRO A 39 12.21 -2.66 0.11
C PRO A 39 11.51 -3.12 -1.17
N PHE A 40 11.89 -2.53 -2.31
CA PHE A 40 11.34 -2.89 -3.62
C PHE A 40 11.61 -4.35 -4.00
N GLU A 41 12.74 -4.92 -3.56
CA GLU A 41 13.11 -6.34 -3.75
C GLU A 41 12.06 -7.30 -3.20
N HIS A 42 11.25 -6.85 -2.23
CA HIS A 42 10.23 -7.66 -1.60
C HIS A 42 8.83 -7.40 -2.16
N ILE A 43 8.66 -6.43 -3.08
CA ILE A 43 7.36 -6.10 -3.67
C ILE A 43 7.13 -7.02 -4.87
N GLU A 44 6.11 -7.87 -4.78
CA GLU A 44 5.69 -8.72 -5.90
C GLU A 44 4.69 -8.00 -6.81
N GLN A 45 3.74 -7.30 -6.18
CA GLN A 45 2.59 -6.74 -6.87
C GLN A 45 2.04 -5.54 -6.09
N VAL A 46 1.58 -4.54 -6.84
CA VAL A 46 0.82 -3.40 -6.32
C VAL A 46 -0.34 -3.15 -7.27
N ASP A 47 -1.55 -3.04 -6.72
CA ASP A 47 -2.73 -2.66 -7.48
C ASP A 47 -3.62 -1.72 -6.66
N ALA A 48 -4.19 -0.71 -7.33
CA ALA A 48 -5.33 0.02 -6.80
C ALA A 48 -6.60 -0.84 -6.97
N VAL A 49 -7.38 -0.91 -5.90
CA VAL A 49 -8.59 -1.72 -5.81
C VAL A 49 -9.75 -0.81 -5.42
N GLU A 50 -10.80 -0.84 -6.22
CA GLU A 50 -12.06 -0.14 -5.90
C GLU A 50 -12.66 -0.65 -4.58
N SER A 51 -13.50 0.17 -3.96
CA SER A 51 -14.13 -0.21 -2.69
C SER A 51 -15.08 -1.40 -2.90
N ASP A 52 -14.79 -2.56 -2.31
CA ASP A 52 -15.68 -3.72 -2.30
C ASP A 52 -16.61 -3.71 -1.07
N VAL A 53 -17.36 -2.60 -0.92
CA VAL A 53 -18.32 -2.43 0.18
C VAL A 53 -19.44 -3.47 0.06
N GLU A 54 -19.83 -3.84 -1.15
CA GLU A 54 -20.90 -4.80 -1.40
C GLU A 54 -20.49 -6.24 -1.04
N GLY A 55 -19.26 -6.66 -1.36
CA GLY A 55 -18.71 -7.96 -0.97
C GLY A 55 -18.48 -8.10 0.53
N LEU A 56 -18.07 -7.00 1.20
CA LEU A 56 -17.99 -6.91 2.66
C LEU A 56 -19.35 -7.07 3.34
N LEU A 57 -20.36 -6.32 2.89
CA LEU A 57 -21.71 -6.35 3.48
C LEU A 57 -22.40 -7.70 3.27
N ARG A 58 -22.08 -8.42 2.19
CA ARG A 58 -22.64 -9.75 1.89
C ARG A 58 -21.84 -10.90 2.48
N GLY A 59 -20.77 -10.63 3.25
CA GLY A 59 -19.90 -11.65 3.84
C GLY A 59 -19.12 -12.48 2.81
N ASN A 60 -19.14 -12.07 1.53
CA ASN A 60 -18.53 -12.76 0.40
C ASN A 60 -17.19 -12.13 0.03
N LEU A 61 -16.33 -11.93 1.03
CA LEU A 61 -14.92 -11.64 0.79
C LEU A 61 -14.31 -12.87 0.13
N LYS A 62 -14.32 -12.89 -1.21
CA LYS A 62 -13.57 -13.84 -2.01
C LYS A 62 -12.09 -13.54 -1.82
N LEU A 63 -11.52 -14.01 -0.71
CA LEU A 63 -10.08 -14.07 -0.51
C LEU A 63 -9.52 -15.15 -1.43
N LYS A 64 -9.54 -14.91 -2.74
CA LYS A 64 -8.73 -15.68 -3.69
C LYS A 64 -7.28 -15.53 -3.20
N ASN A 65 -6.67 -16.65 -2.83
CA ASN A 65 -5.30 -16.76 -2.30
C ASN A 65 -5.13 -16.06 -0.94
N PHE A 66 -5.54 -16.75 0.14
CA PHE A 66 -5.32 -16.29 1.50
C PHE A 66 -3.83 -16.07 1.77
N ARG A 67 -3.43 -14.80 1.90
CA ARG A 67 -2.09 -14.35 2.31
C ARG A 67 -2.26 -13.60 3.64
N PRO A 68 -1.37 -13.79 4.64
CA PRO A 68 -1.41 -13.01 5.87
C PRO A 68 -1.38 -11.51 5.56
N ALA A 69 -2.44 -10.80 5.95
CA ALA A 69 -2.70 -9.43 5.55
C ALA A 69 -2.76 -8.48 6.74
N LEU A 70 -2.17 -7.30 6.58
CA LEU A 70 -2.28 -6.17 7.49
C LEU A 70 -3.05 -5.04 6.80
N LYS A 71 -4.11 -4.56 7.44
CA LYS A 71 -4.79 -3.33 7.04
C LYS A 71 -4.27 -2.18 7.88
N LEU A 72 -3.77 -1.13 7.26
CA LEU A 72 -3.27 0.05 7.96
C LEU A 72 -4.39 1.04 8.29
N ASP A 73 -5.48 1.04 7.54
CA ASP A 73 -6.57 2.00 7.67
C ASP A 73 -7.94 1.40 7.23
N TRP A 74 -8.89 2.25 6.81
CA TRP A 74 -10.22 1.88 6.34
C TRP A 74 -10.23 1.12 4.99
N ALA A 75 -9.10 0.56 4.57
CA ALA A 75 -8.99 -0.31 3.42
C ALA A 75 -10.15 -1.33 3.35
N ASN A 76 -10.69 -1.49 2.14
CA ASN A 76 -11.95 -2.16 1.77
C ASN A 76 -13.23 -1.32 1.83
N PHE A 77 -13.31 -0.26 2.65
CA PHE A 77 -14.46 0.65 2.63
C PHE A 77 -14.29 1.79 1.63
N LEU A 78 -13.07 1.98 1.12
CA LEU A 78 -12.66 2.98 0.17
C LEU A 78 -11.81 2.33 -0.91
N GLU A 79 -11.62 3.05 -2.01
CA GLU A 79 -10.56 2.74 -2.95
C GLU A 79 -9.21 2.73 -2.21
N HIS A 80 -8.42 1.69 -2.41
CA HIS A 80 -7.22 1.43 -1.61
C HIS A 80 -6.17 0.70 -2.44
N ILE A 81 -4.94 0.71 -1.95
CA ILE A 81 -3.85 -0.07 -2.53
C ILE A 81 -3.76 -1.41 -1.81
N VAL A 82 -3.54 -2.46 -2.60
CA VAL A 82 -3.07 -3.76 -2.11
C VAL A 82 -1.61 -3.91 -2.55
N LEU A 83 -0.70 -4.00 -1.58
CA LEU A 83 0.71 -4.30 -1.82
C LEU A 83 1.02 -5.70 -1.31
N ASP A 84 1.44 -6.56 -2.23
CA ASP A 84 1.82 -7.93 -1.95
C ASP A 84 3.34 -8.08 -1.89
N LYS A 85 3.80 -8.83 -0.90
CA LYS A 85 5.21 -9.08 -0.63
C LYS A 85 5.57 -10.54 -0.81
N SER A 86 6.80 -10.77 -1.27
CA SER A 86 7.37 -12.11 -1.43
C SER A 86 7.70 -12.79 -0.09
N GLU A 87 8.01 -12.00 0.94
CA GLU A 87 8.48 -12.51 2.22
C GLU A 87 7.94 -11.79 3.48
N GLY A 88 8.23 -12.39 4.63
CA GLY A 88 7.82 -11.94 5.97
C GLY A 88 6.51 -12.56 6.49
N TYR A 89 6.22 -12.29 7.77
CA TYR A 89 4.98 -12.74 8.44
C TYR A 89 3.73 -12.02 7.93
N ILE A 90 3.90 -10.80 7.42
CA ILE A 90 2.86 -10.03 6.73
C ILE A 90 3.25 -10.00 5.26
N ARG A 91 2.42 -10.64 4.43
CA ARG A 91 2.63 -10.76 2.98
C ARG A 91 1.72 -9.87 2.15
N ARG A 92 0.73 -9.25 2.77
CA ARG A 92 -0.17 -8.30 2.12
C ARG A 92 -0.39 -7.09 3.01
N ILE A 93 -0.26 -5.90 2.45
CA ILE A 93 -0.51 -4.64 3.12
C ILE A 93 -1.62 -3.93 2.36
N LEU A 94 -2.70 -3.57 3.05
CA LEU A 94 -3.80 -2.79 2.50
C LEU A 94 -3.83 -1.42 3.16
N PHE A 95 -3.89 -0.37 2.34
CA PHE A 95 -3.86 1.02 2.80
C PHE A 95 -4.51 1.96 1.81
N THR A 96 -5.06 3.06 2.28
CA THR A 96 -5.76 4.09 1.49
C THR A 96 -4.91 5.36 1.44
N PRO A 97 -4.04 5.52 0.43
CA PRO A 97 -3.39 6.81 0.19
C PRO A 97 -4.42 7.89 -0.21
N ASP A 98 -3.99 9.14 -0.29
CA ASP A 98 -4.82 10.27 -0.71
C ASP A 98 -5.37 10.12 -2.14
N ASP A 99 -4.55 9.54 -3.02
CA ASP A 99 -4.90 9.18 -4.40
C ASP A 99 -4.34 7.77 -4.72
N PRO A 100 -5.17 6.70 -4.63
CA PRO A 100 -4.74 5.33 -4.89
C PRO A 100 -4.20 5.11 -6.31
N LEU A 101 -4.87 5.59 -7.33
CA LEU A 101 -4.43 5.41 -8.72
C LEU A 101 -3.08 6.08 -8.97
N ARG A 102 -2.91 7.31 -8.46
CA ARG A 102 -1.63 8.00 -8.58
C ARG A 102 -0.54 7.28 -7.80
N PHE A 103 -0.82 6.82 -6.58
CA PHE A 103 0.14 6.08 -5.78
C PHE A 103 0.63 4.82 -6.51
N GLU A 104 -0.29 4.04 -7.08
CA GLU A 104 0.02 2.84 -7.86
C GLU A 104 0.90 3.17 -9.07
N MET A 105 0.53 4.20 -9.84
CA MET A 105 1.27 4.64 -11.01
C MET A 105 2.72 5.03 -10.66
N GLU A 106 2.89 5.87 -9.64
CA GLU A 106 4.20 6.33 -9.18
C GLU A 106 5.05 5.16 -8.65
N LEU A 107 4.44 4.21 -7.93
CA LEU A 107 5.16 3.03 -7.43
C LEU A 107 5.58 2.10 -8.56
N LYS A 108 4.70 1.82 -9.52
CA LYS A 108 5.03 1.01 -10.71
C LYS A 108 6.14 1.67 -11.53
N GLN A 109 6.11 2.99 -11.67
CA GLN A 109 7.17 3.72 -12.35
C GLN A 109 8.50 3.63 -11.60
N ALA A 110 8.51 3.79 -10.27
CA ALA A 110 9.70 3.66 -9.45
C ALA A 110 10.30 2.24 -9.52
N LEU A 111 9.46 1.21 -9.41
CA LEU A 111 9.86 -0.19 -9.55
C LEU A 111 10.51 -0.48 -10.91
N SER A 112 9.93 0.05 -12.00
CA SER A 112 10.50 -0.10 -13.34
C SER A 112 11.89 0.53 -13.47
N ARG A 113 12.13 1.66 -12.81
CA ARG A 113 13.45 2.32 -12.81
C ARG A 113 14.48 1.55 -11.98
N TYR A 114 14.05 0.96 -10.86
CA TYR A 114 14.93 0.18 -9.98
C TYR A 114 15.40 -1.13 -10.63
N GLY A 115 14.54 -1.78 -11.41
CA GLY A 115 14.87 -3.02 -12.12
C GLY A 115 15.58 -2.82 -13.47
N SER A 116 15.82 -1.57 -13.89
CA SER A 116 16.56 -1.21 -15.12
C SER A 116 18.06 -1.12 -14.85
#